data_AF-A0A925NG36-F1
#
_entry.id   AF-A0A925NG36-F1
#
_cell.length_a   1.000
_cell.length_b   1.000
_cell.length_c   1.000
_cell.angle_alpha   90.00
_cell.angle_beta   90.00
_cell.angle_gamma   90.00
#
_symmetry.space_group_name_H-M   'P 1'
#
loop_
_entity.id
_entity.type
_entity.pdbx_description
1 polymer ?
#
loop_
_entity_poly.entity_id
_entity_poly.type
_entity_poly.pdbx_seq_one_letter_code
_entity_poly.pdbx_strand_id
1 'polypeptide(L)'
;MQNFRPERQLLLNIGLYGYGALLLFSTLWCYLAEVDLAPFLIPRSKDMIIGAGAGLLLVGSSALLMTLSHLLEISIKPNAGKRIFLSMKEIALNELAPVFAEAKPFDIVLLSVLSGFCEEVFFRGALQLDFNIWIAAAVFGFFHMPTFKYLTYGIWAAAVGVFLGLLMDRTHSLWAPIVAHTLNNLLVILFLKYGPIKGTAPATEKSKD
;
A
#
# COMPACT_ATOMS: atom_id res chain seq x y z
N MET A 1 13.91 -4.93 11.28
CA MET A 1 13.13 -5.73 12.23
C MET A 1 13.11 -7.15 11.67
N GLN A 2 13.79 -8.12 12.29
CA GLN A 2 13.75 -9.51 11.79
C GLN A 2 12.52 -10.22 12.37
N ASN A 3 11.78 -10.92 11.50
CA ASN A 3 10.77 -11.94 11.82
C ASN A 3 9.44 -11.48 12.46
N PHE A 4 8.88 -10.33 12.07
CA PHE A 4 7.46 -10.08 12.39
C PHE A 4 6.56 -10.92 11.48
N ARG A 5 6.03 -12.01 12.02
CA ARG A 5 5.10 -12.91 11.34
C ARG A 5 3.90 -13.12 12.26
N PRO A 6 2.90 -12.21 12.23
CA PRO A 6 1.81 -12.23 13.18
C PRO A 6 0.94 -13.47 12.97
N GLU A 7 0.40 -14.00 14.06
CA GLU A 7 -0.71 -14.95 13.97
C GLU A 7 -1.90 -14.29 13.26
N ARG A 8 -2.71 -15.11 12.58
CA ARG A 8 -3.87 -14.63 11.80
C ARG A 8 -4.78 -13.68 12.60
N GLN A 9 -5.09 -14.03 13.85
CA GLN A 9 -5.96 -13.19 14.69
C GLN A 9 -5.30 -11.84 15.03
N LEU A 10 -4.00 -11.85 15.30
CA LEU A 10 -3.26 -10.62 15.59
C LEU A 10 -3.23 -9.70 14.37
N LEU A 11 -2.98 -10.24 13.17
CA LEU A 11 -3.04 -9.47 11.92
C LEU A 11 -4.40 -8.79 11.74
N LEU A 12 -5.49 -9.54 11.90
CA LEU A 12 -6.85 -9.03 11.76
C LEU A 12 -7.16 -7.95 12.81
N ASN A 13 -6.77 -8.17 14.06
CA ASN A 13 -6.97 -7.20 15.13
C ASN A 13 -6.20 -5.89 14.86
N ILE A 14 -4.92 -5.99 14.47
CA ILE A 14 -4.10 -4.82 14.11
C ILE A 14 -4.73 -4.06 12.94
N GLY A 15 -5.16 -4.78 11.89
CA GLY A 15 -5.83 -4.16 10.75
C GLY A 15 -7.13 -3.47 11.14
N LEU A 16 -8.03 -4.17 11.83
CA LEU A 16 -9.34 -3.63 12.22
C LEU A 16 -9.22 -2.42 13.15
N TYR A 17 -8.41 -2.51 14.21
CA TYR A 17 -8.25 -1.41 15.15
C TYR A 17 -7.44 -0.27 14.56
N GLY A 18 -6.39 -0.57 13.78
CA GLY A 18 -5.58 0.43 13.10
C GLY A 18 -6.38 1.24 12.09
N TYR A 19 -7.11 0.56 11.19
CA TYR A 19 -7.96 1.24 10.20
C TYR A 19 -9.16 1.92 10.82
N GLY A 20 -9.78 1.34 11.85
CA GLY A 20 -10.85 1.98 12.62
C GLY A 20 -10.38 3.26 13.32
N ALA A 21 -9.21 3.23 13.96
CA ALA A 21 -8.60 4.40 14.59
C ALA A 21 -8.23 5.47 13.55
N LEU A 22 -7.68 5.07 12.40
CA LEU A 22 -7.36 6.00 11.31
C LEU A 22 -8.61 6.67 10.76
N LEU A 23 -9.70 5.92 10.56
CA LEU A 23 -10.97 6.47 10.07
C LEU A 23 -11.60 7.42 11.10
N LEU A 24 -11.58 7.06 12.38
CA LEU A 24 -12.03 7.94 13.46
C LEU A 24 -11.21 9.24 13.50
N PHE A 25 -9.89 9.11 13.44
CA PHE A 25 -8.98 10.25 13.40
C PHE A 25 -9.24 11.15 12.19
N SER A 26 -9.44 10.56 11.00
CA SER A 26 -9.77 11.28 9.77
C SER A 26 -11.09 12.03 9.89
N THR A 27 -12.10 11.39 10.47
CA THR A 27 -13.43 12.01 10.68
C THR A 27 -13.35 13.17 11.65
N LEU A 28 -12.62 13.00 12.77
CA LEU A 28 -12.38 14.06 13.74
C LEU A 28 -11.57 15.20 13.12
N TRP A 29 -10.55 14.89 12.31
CA TRP A 29 -9.78 15.88 11.58
C TRP A 29 -10.67 16.71 10.66
N CYS A 30 -11.45 16.05 9.79
CA CYS A 30 -12.38 16.74 8.89
C CYS A 30 -13.38 17.62 9.65
N TYR A 31 -13.89 17.15 10.79
CA TYR A 31 -14.80 17.93 11.63
C TYR A 31 -14.13 19.18 12.21
N LEU A 32 -12.93 19.05 12.77
CA LEU A 32 -12.20 20.15 13.41
C LEU A 32 -11.64 21.15 12.39
N ALA A 33 -11.24 20.68 11.20
CA ALA A 33 -10.71 21.50 10.11
C ALA A 33 -11.81 22.02 9.16
N GLU A 34 -13.09 21.76 9.45
CA GLU A 34 -14.24 22.18 8.63
C GLU A 34 -14.15 21.70 7.16
N VAL A 35 -13.57 20.50 6.94
CA VAL A 35 -13.46 19.88 5.62
C VAL A 35 -14.75 19.15 5.27
N ASP A 36 -15.46 19.62 4.23
CA ASP A 36 -16.68 18.97 3.75
C ASP A 36 -16.38 17.73 2.90
N LEU A 37 -16.42 16.57 3.55
CA LEU A 37 -16.15 15.26 2.94
C LEU A 37 -17.34 14.68 2.17
N ALA A 38 -18.56 15.08 2.54
CA ALA A 38 -19.79 14.41 2.08
C ALA A 38 -19.95 14.41 0.54
N PRO A 39 -19.63 15.49 -0.21
CA PRO A 39 -19.75 15.51 -1.67
C PRO A 39 -18.87 14.46 -2.36
N PHE A 40 -17.72 14.11 -1.79
CA PHE A 40 -16.75 13.18 -2.37
C PHE A 40 -17.09 11.71 -2.10
N LEU A 41 -17.94 11.43 -1.11
CA LEU A 41 -18.33 10.08 -0.69
C LEU A 41 -19.59 9.55 -1.38
N ILE A 42 -20.17 10.28 -2.33
CA ILE A 42 -21.34 9.81 -3.09
C ILE A 42 -20.90 8.73 -4.10
N PRO A 43 -21.34 7.47 -3.94
CA PRO A 43 -20.91 6.39 -4.83
C PRO A 43 -21.52 6.55 -6.22
N ARG A 44 -20.68 6.49 -7.25
CA ARG A 44 -21.10 6.51 -8.66
C ARG A 44 -20.39 5.39 -9.40
N SER A 45 -21.13 4.58 -10.16
CA SER A 45 -20.58 3.43 -10.88
C SER A 45 -19.46 3.81 -11.85
N LYS A 46 -19.54 5.00 -12.46
CA LYS A 46 -18.48 5.53 -13.34
C LYS A 46 -17.14 5.67 -12.60
N ASP A 47 -17.17 6.11 -11.34
CA ASP A 47 -15.96 6.34 -10.54
C ASP A 47 -15.35 5.00 -10.11
N MET A 48 -16.20 4.02 -9.82
CA MET A 48 -15.75 2.65 -9.54
C MET A 48 -15.06 2.01 -10.76
N ILE A 49 -15.60 2.21 -11.97
CA ILE A 49 -15.00 1.70 -13.22
C ILE A 49 -13.66 2.39 -13.49
N ILE A 50 -13.62 3.72 -13.38
CA ILE A 50 -12.38 4.51 -13.54
C ILE A 50 -11.34 4.06 -12.50
N GLY A 51 -11.76 3.90 -11.24
CA GLY A 51 -10.94 3.39 -10.15
C GLY A 51 -10.39 2.00 -10.42
N ALA A 52 -11.21 1.07 -10.93
CA ALA A 52 -10.75 -0.27 -11.29
C ALA A 52 -9.68 -0.23 -12.39
N GLY A 53 -9.87 0.58 -13.44
CA GLY A 53 -8.88 0.78 -14.50
C GLY A 53 -7.57 1.37 -13.95
N ALA A 54 -7.66 2.38 -13.10
CA ALA A 54 -6.52 2.98 -12.41
C ALA A 54 -5.80 1.98 -11.48
N GLY A 55 -6.55 1.13 -10.77
CA GLY A 55 -6.01 0.07 -9.92
C GLY A 55 -5.23 -0.97 -10.72
N LEU A 56 -5.74 -1.41 -11.87
CA LEU A 56 -5.01 -2.33 -12.76
C LEU A 56 -3.71 -1.70 -13.30
N LEU A 57 -3.73 -0.41 -13.61
CA LEU A 57 -2.53 0.33 -14.00
C LEU A 57 -1.49 0.37 -12.86
N LEU A 58 -1.93 0.58 -11.62
CA LEU A 58 -1.06 0.54 -10.43
C LEU A 58 -0.48 -0.85 -10.15
N VAL A 59 -1.25 -1.91 -10.38
CA VAL A 59 -0.76 -3.29 -10.29
C VAL A 59 0.30 -3.53 -11.36
N GLY A 60 0.05 -3.10 -12.60
CA GLY A 60 1.00 -3.22 -13.70
C GLY A 60 2.32 -2.48 -13.42
N SER A 61 2.25 -1.27 -12.88
CA SER A 61 3.45 -0.49 -12.53
C SER A 61 4.21 -1.10 -11.35
N SER A 62 3.50 -1.60 -10.33
CA SER A 62 4.11 -2.33 -9.20
C SER A 62 4.80 -3.62 -9.64
N ALA A 63 4.16 -4.39 -10.54
CA ALA A 63 4.73 -5.60 -11.11
C ALA A 63 5.96 -5.31 -11.99
N LEU A 64 5.91 -4.24 -12.78
CA LEU A 64 7.05 -3.78 -13.58
C LEU A 64 8.22 -3.40 -12.67
N LEU A 65 7.99 -2.59 -11.63
CA LEU A 65 9.04 -2.20 -10.68
C LEU A 65 9.64 -3.40 -9.95
N MET A 66 8.82 -4.36 -9.54
CA MET A 66 9.29 -5.62 -8.94
C MET A 66 10.19 -6.40 -9.91
N THR A 67 9.75 -6.53 -11.16
CA THR A 67 10.49 -7.26 -12.21
C THR A 67 11.81 -6.57 -12.52
N LEU A 68 11.82 -5.25 -12.71
CA LEU A 68 13.04 -4.47 -12.94
C LEU A 68 14.01 -4.59 -11.76
N SER A 69 13.50 -4.51 -10.53
CA SER A 69 14.32 -4.69 -9.33
C SER A 69 14.97 -6.09 -9.28
N HIS A 70 14.24 -7.12 -9.69
CA HIS A 70 14.76 -8.49 -9.76
C HIS A 70 15.77 -8.68 -10.90
N LEU A 71 15.53 -8.14 -12.09
CA LEU A 71 16.46 -8.22 -13.22
C LEU A 71 17.79 -7.51 -12.90
N LEU A 72 17.72 -6.32 -12.30
CA LEU A 72 18.90 -5.57 -11.86
C LEU A 72 19.73 -6.31 -10.81
N GLU A 73 19.09 -7.08 -9.93
CA GLU A 73 19.76 -7.94 -8.95
C GLU A 73 20.64 -8.98 -9.66
N ILE A 74 20.08 -9.70 -10.64
CA ILE A 74 20.77 -10.77 -11.38
C ILE A 74 21.91 -10.23 -12.24
N SER A 75 21.73 -9.07 -12.89
CA SER A 75 22.64 -8.64 -13.96
C SER A 75 23.97 -7.99 -13.51
N ILE A 76 24.16 -7.61 -12.24
CA ILE A 76 25.31 -6.76 -11.86
C ILE A 76 25.89 -7.19 -10.48
N LYS A 77 27.21 -7.11 -10.24
CA LYS A 77 27.85 -7.34 -8.92
C LYS A 77 27.45 -6.26 -7.87
N PRO A 78 27.42 -6.54 -6.56
CA PRO A 78 26.80 -5.66 -5.57
C PRO A 78 27.61 -4.37 -5.30
N ASN A 79 27.08 -3.22 -5.74
CA ASN A 79 27.55 -1.86 -5.39
C ASN A 79 26.43 -1.07 -4.69
N ALA A 80 26.79 -0.01 -3.96
CA ALA A 80 25.87 0.80 -3.13
C ALA A 80 24.59 1.29 -3.84
N GLY A 81 24.67 1.63 -5.14
CA GLY A 81 23.52 2.04 -5.95
C GLY A 81 22.46 0.95 -6.18
N LYS A 82 22.76 -0.33 -5.90
CA LYS A 82 21.80 -1.45 -6.03
C LYS A 82 20.86 -1.59 -4.85
N ARG A 83 21.27 -1.20 -3.64
CA ARG A 83 20.40 -1.28 -2.44
C ARG A 83 19.12 -0.45 -2.61
N ILE A 84 19.23 0.61 -3.41
CA ILE A 84 18.14 1.51 -3.80
C ILE A 84 17.01 0.76 -4.53
N PHE A 85 17.30 -0.06 -5.54
CA PHE A 85 16.26 -0.82 -6.26
C PHE A 85 15.86 -2.12 -5.56
N LEU A 86 16.82 -2.76 -4.87
CA LEU A 86 16.54 -3.94 -4.06
C LEU A 86 15.53 -3.64 -2.94
N SER A 87 15.43 -2.38 -2.47
CA SER A 87 14.48 -2.00 -1.42
C SER A 87 13.02 -2.34 -1.76
N MET A 88 12.62 -2.30 -3.04
CA MET A 88 11.26 -2.65 -3.51
C MET A 88 10.96 -4.14 -3.37
N LYS A 89 11.91 -4.97 -3.83
CA LYS A 89 11.81 -6.42 -3.70
C LYS A 89 11.94 -6.84 -2.24
N GLU A 90 12.86 -6.21 -1.51
CA GLU A 90 13.12 -6.51 -0.10
C GLU A 90 11.94 -6.13 0.79
N ILE A 91 11.29 -4.98 0.59
CA ILE A 91 10.11 -4.64 1.38
C ILE A 91 8.97 -5.64 1.10
N ALA A 92 8.75 -5.99 -0.16
CA ALA A 92 7.71 -6.93 -0.52
C ALA A 92 7.95 -8.34 0.04
N LEU A 93 9.18 -8.86 -0.06
CA LEU A 93 9.51 -10.23 0.34
C LEU A 93 9.86 -10.38 1.82
N ASN A 94 10.47 -9.38 2.43
CA ASN A 94 10.98 -9.47 3.81
C ASN A 94 10.09 -8.75 4.83
N GLU A 95 9.30 -7.76 4.42
CA GLU A 95 8.39 -7.04 5.32
C GLU A 95 6.93 -7.42 5.06
N LEU A 96 6.47 -7.38 3.80
CA LEU A 96 5.05 -7.57 3.47
C LEU A 96 4.63 -9.06 3.41
N ALA A 97 5.36 -9.91 2.69
CA ALA A 97 4.99 -11.32 2.53
C ALA A 97 4.89 -12.08 3.87
N PRO A 98 5.80 -11.89 4.85
CA PRO A 98 5.67 -12.54 6.17
C PRO A 98 4.41 -12.11 6.92
N VAL A 99 4.02 -10.83 6.84
CA VAL A 99 2.82 -10.29 7.51
C VAL A 99 1.55 -11.03 7.07
N PHE A 100 1.45 -11.38 5.78
CA PHE A 100 0.28 -12.05 5.20
C PHE A 100 0.41 -13.57 5.09
N ALA A 101 1.46 -14.18 5.66
CA ALA A 101 1.73 -15.61 5.51
C ALA A 101 0.58 -16.50 6.00
N GLU A 102 -0.03 -16.16 7.14
CA GLU A 102 -1.15 -16.91 7.75
C GLU A 102 -2.54 -16.40 7.36
N ALA A 103 -2.62 -15.33 6.55
CA ALA A 103 -3.89 -14.71 6.14
C ALA A 103 -4.69 -15.59 5.16
N LYS A 104 -6.00 -15.73 5.34
CA LYS A 104 -6.88 -16.43 4.37
C LYS A 104 -7.29 -15.49 3.24
N PRO A 105 -7.78 -15.99 2.08
CA PRO A 105 -8.27 -15.14 1.00
C PRO A 105 -9.29 -14.08 1.45
N PHE A 106 -10.21 -14.45 2.34
CA PHE A 106 -11.18 -13.51 2.90
C PHE A 106 -10.51 -12.41 3.73
N ASP A 107 -9.50 -12.75 4.53
CA ASP A 107 -8.76 -11.77 5.35
C ASP A 107 -8.05 -10.75 4.45
N ILE A 108 -7.49 -11.20 3.32
CA ILE A 108 -6.82 -10.34 2.34
C ILE A 108 -7.82 -9.39 1.70
N VAL A 109 -9.00 -9.88 1.29
CA VAL A 109 -10.08 -9.04 0.74
C VAL A 109 -10.52 -8.00 1.78
N LEU A 110 -10.79 -8.43 3.01
CA LEU A 110 -11.22 -7.55 4.09
C LEU A 110 -10.18 -6.46 4.37
N LEU A 111 -8.91 -6.83 4.56
CA LEU A 111 -7.84 -5.88 4.85
C LEU A 111 -7.57 -4.93 3.68
N SER A 112 -7.66 -5.40 2.44
CA SER A 112 -7.47 -4.54 1.25
C SER A 112 -8.59 -3.52 1.08
N VAL A 113 -9.84 -3.90 1.37
CA VAL A 113 -10.98 -2.98 1.34
C VAL A 113 -10.87 -1.97 2.48
N LEU A 114 -10.52 -2.43 3.69
CA LEU A 114 -10.33 -1.54 4.84
C LEU A 114 -9.19 -0.55 4.61
N SER A 115 -8.06 -1.01 4.10
CA SER A 115 -6.92 -0.15 3.79
C SER A 115 -7.29 0.86 2.72
N GLY A 116 -7.85 0.40 1.59
CA GLY A 116 -8.23 1.26 0.48
C GLY A 116 -9.29 2.29 0.87
N PHE A 117 -10.23 1.96 1.75
CA PHE A 117 -11.21 2.93 2.23
C PHE A 117 -10.61 3.91 3.25
N CYS A 118 -10.04 3.41 4.34
CA CYS A 118 -9.64 4.24 5.47
C CYS A 118 -8.43 5.12 5.15
N GLU A 119 -7.46 4.60 4.39
CA GLU A 119 -6.30 5.40 3.98
C GLU A 119 -6.71 6.49 2.99
N GLU A 120 -7.57 6.21 2.02
CA GLU A 120 -8.01 7.25 1.07
C GLU A 120 -8.87 8.32 1.74
N VAL A 121 -9.75 7.95 2.69
CA VAL A 121 -10.46 8.94 3.51
C VAL A 121 -9.48 9.82 4.29
N PHE A 122 -8.40 9.26 4.85
CA PHE A 122 -7.39 10.05 5.55
C PHE A 122 -6.58 10.95 4.61
N PHE A 123 -5.90 10.36 3.63
CA PHE A 123 -4.93 11.08 2.81
C PHE A 123 -5.62 12.01 1.81
N ARG A 124 -6.72 11.56 1.18
CA ARG A 124 -7.39 12.32 0.12
C ARG A 124 -8.55 13.12 0.69
N GLY A 125 -9.33 12.49 1.57
CA GLY A 125 -10.49 13.14 2.21
C GLY A 125 -10.12 14.17 3.28
N ALA A 126 -9.10 13.92 4.11
CA ALA A 126 -8.65 14.88 5.13
C ALA A 126 -7.45 15.69 4.63
N LEU A 127 -6.27 15.09 4.50
CA LEU A 127 -5.03 15.84 4.25
C LEU A 127 -5.00 16.60 2.92
N GLN A 128 -5.46 15.99 1.82
CA GLN A 128 -5.42 16.65 0.52
C GLN A 128 -6.44 17.79 0.41
N LEU A 129 -7.65 17.62 0.96
CA LEU A 129 -8.68 18.66 0.96
C LEU A 129 -8.34 19.82 1.91
N ASP A 130 -7.72 19.53 3.06
CA ASP A 130 -7.29 20.55 4.03
C ASP A 130 -6.03 21.31 3.56
N PHE A 131 -5.04 20.59 3.02
CA PHE A 131 -3.76 21.18 2.62
C PHE A 131 -3.59 21.26 1.10
N ASN A 132 -3.17 20.14 0.49
CA ASN A 132 -3.01 19.94 -0.95
C ASN A 132 -2.47 18.53 -1.24
N ILE A 133 -2.48 18.19 -2.53
CA ILE A 133 -1.98 16.92 -3.06
C ILE A 133 -0.53 16.60 -2.69
N TRP A 134 0.36 17.61 -2.62
CA TRP A 134 1.79 17.38 -2.38
C TRP A 134 2.07 17.00 -0.93
N ILE A 135 1.41 17.68 0.03
CA ILE A 135 1.52 17.34 1.46
C ILE A 135 0.94 15.94 1.69
N ALA A 136 -0.27 15.66 1.19
CA ALA A 136 -0.88 14.35 1.31
C ALA A 136 0.02 13.23 0.73
N ALA A 137 0.59 13.44 -0.47
CA ALA A 137 1.47 12.49 -1.11
C ALA A 137 2.81 12.29 -0.36
N ALA A 138 3.42 13.36 0.15
CA ALA A 138 4.64 13.27 0.93
C ALA A 138 4.43 12.48 2.23
N VAL A 139 3.33 12.76 2.95
CA VAL A 139 2.95 12.05 4.16
C VAL A 139 2.59 10.59 3.86
N PHE A 140 1.90 10.32 2.75
CA PHE A 140 1.62 8.96 2.27
C PHE A 140 2.92 8.17 2.03
N GLY A 141 3.86 8.74 1.28
CA GLY A 141 5.16 8.10 1.02
C GLY A 141 5.98 7.86 2.28
N PHE A 142 5.93 8.79 3.24
CA PHE A 142 6.59 8.64 4.53
C PHE A 142 6.03 7.46 5.34
N PHE A 143 4.70 7.33 5.46
CA PHE A 143 4.09 6.22 6.20
C PHE A 143 4.30 4.85 5.53
N HIS A 144 4.56 4.83 4.22
CA HIS A 144 4.89 3.62 3.49
C HIS A 144 6.39 3.26 3.56
N MET A 145 7.21 4.07 4.22
CA MET A 145 8.64 3.84 4.41
C MET A 145 8.94 3.46 5.87
N PRO A 146 8.88 2.16 6.26
CA PRO A 146 9.03 1.77 7.66
C PRO A 146 10.44 2.05 8.22
N THR A 147 11.44 2.14 7.34
CA THR A 147 12.79 2.63 7.67
C THR A 147 13.39 3.35 6.47
N PHE A 148 14.38 4.23 6.67
CA PHE A 148 15.09 4.91 5.57
C PHE A 148 15.77 3.97 4.57
N LYS A 149 15.95 2.69 4.92
CA LYS A 149 16.39 1.64 3.99
C LYS A 149 15.46 1.52 2.78
N TYR A 150 14.16 1.79 2.97
CA TYR A 150 13.11 1.67 1.97
C TYR A 150 12.74 3.01 1.33
N LEU A 151 13.68 3.98 1.30
CA LEU A 151 13.43 5.32 0.78
C LEU A 151 12.86 5.34 -0.63
N THR A 152 13.34 4.48 -1.52
CA THR A 152 12.79 4.43 -2.88
C THR A 152 11.37 3.91 -2.94
N TYR A 153 11.01 2.93 -2.10
CA TYR A 153 9.62 2.52 -1.94
C TYR A 153 8.77 3.67 -1.40
N GLY A 154 9.28 4.46 -0.46
CA GLY A 154 8.64 5.69 0.01
C GLY A 154 8.43 6.72 -1.10
N ILE A 155 9.43 6.96 -1.96
CA ILE A 155 9.32 7.87 -3.12
C ILE A 155 8.30 7.35 -4.13
N TRP A 156 8.31 6.04 -4.41
CA TRP A 156 7.31 5.41 -5.25
C TRP A 156 5.90 5.54 -4.67
N ALA A 157 5.75 5.26 -3.37
CA ALA A 157 4.49 5.42 -2.66
C ALA A 157 4.01 6.89 -2.70
N ALA A 158 4.90 7.88 -2.57
CA ALA A 158 4.54 9.28 -2.77
C ALA A 158 4.07 9.57 -4.20
N ALA A 159 4.70 8.99 -5.22
CA ALA A 159 4.25 9.12 -6.62
C ALA A 159 2.86 8.48 -6.85
N VAL A 160 2.60 7.31 -6.25
CA VAL A 160 1.25 6.71 -6.19
C VAL A 160 0.29 7.62 -5.42
N GLY A 161 0.79 8.26 -4.35
CA GLY A 161 0.18 9.34 -3.59
C GLY A 161 -0.45 10.39 -4.48
N VAL A 162 0.40 11.02 -5.31
CA VAL A 162 0.02 12.02 -6.32
C VAL A 162 -0.93 11.43 -7.35
N PHE A 163 -0.68 10.23 -7.87
CA PHE A 163 -1.56 9.60 -8.86
C PHE A 163 -3.00 9.45 -8.36
N LEU A 164 -3.18 8.91 -7.14
CA LEU A 164 -4.50 8.75 -6.52
C LEU A 164 -5.12 10.10 -6.16
N GLY A 165 -4.31 11.09 -5.76
CA GLY A 165 -4.77 12.46 -5.53
C GLY A 165 -5.31 13.13 -6.79
N LEU A 166 -4.59 13.01 -7.91
CA LEU A 166 -5.06 13.48 -9.22
C LEU A 166 -6.31 12.73 -9.68
N LEU A 167 -6.41 11.43 -9.35
CA LEU A 167 -7.60 10.63 -9.64
C LEU A 167 -8.83 11.17 -8.90
N MET A 168 -8.69 11.53 -7.62
CA MET A 168 -9.75 12.20 -6.86
C MET A 168 -10.10 13.55 -7.51
N ASP A 169 -9.11 14.39 -7.81
CA ASP A 169 -9.35 15.74 -8.35
C ASP A 169 -10.07 15.69 -9.70
N ARG A 170 -9.74 14.72 -10.56
CA ARG A 170 -10.35 14.56 -11.88
C ARG A 170 -11.76 13.96 -11.84
N THR A 171 -12.02 13.08 -10.89
CA THR A 171 -13.33 12.42 -10.76
C THR A 171 -14.27 13.15 -9.81
N HIS A 172 -13.74 14.06 -8.98
CA HIS A 172 -14.41 14.63 -7.80
C HIS A 172 -15.09 13.52 -6.99
N SER A 173 -14.32 12.47 -6.66
CA SER A 173 -14.82 11.26 -5.99
C SER A 173 -13.71 10.58 -5.20
N LEU A 174 -14.00 10.18 -3.97
CA LEU A 174 -13.13 9.28 -3.23
C LEU A 174 -13.27 7.82 -3.68
N TRP A 175 -14.39 7.45 -4.30
CA TRP A 175 -14.60 6.06 -4.73
C TRP A 175 -13.62 5.61 -5.82
N ALA A 176 -13.18 6.52 -6.69
CA ALA A 176 -12.17 6.21 -7.70
C ALA A 176 -10.81 5.81 -7.07
N PRO A 177 -10.16 6.63 -6.23
CA PRO A 177 -8.94 6.21 -5.54
C PRO A 177 -9.15 5.06 -4.55
N ILE A 178 -10.29 4.98 -3.84
CA ILE A 178 -10.60 3.86 -2.94
C ILE A 178 -10.56 2.53 -3.69
N VAL A 179 -11.25 2.45 -4.84
CA VAL A 179 -11.29 1.22 -5.65
C VAL A 179 -9.91 0.93 -6.25
N ALA A 180 -9.22 1.95 -6.75
CA ALA A 180 -7.88 1.78 -7.31
C ALA A 180 -6.89 1.22 -6.27
N HIS A 181 -6.88 1.79 -5.07
CA HIS A 181 -6.01 1.38 -3.98
C HIS A 181 -6.41 -0.01 -3.44
N THR A 182 -7.70 -0.26 -3.22
CA THR A 182 -8.21 -1.58 -2.80
C THR A 182 -7.77 -2.67 -3.78
N LEU A 183 -7.95 -2.44 -5.08
CA LEU A 183 -7.60 -3.41 -6.12
C LEU A 183 -6.10 -3.63 -6.20
N ASN A 184 -5.30 -2.57 -6.08
CA ASN A 184 -3.86 -2.67 -6.03
C ASN A 184 -3.39 -3.55 -4.86
N ASN A 185 -3.86 -3.26 -3.64
CA ASN A 185 -3.44 -4.00 -2.45
C ASN A 185 -3.89 -5.46 -2.53
N LEU A 186 -5.13 -5.70 -2.94
CA LEU A 186 -5.66 -7.05 -3.11
C LEU A 186 -4.80 -7.88 -4.06
N LEU A 187 -4.54 -7.37 -5.27
CA LEU A 187 -3.81 -8.13 -6.28
C LEU A 187 -2.32 -8.28 -5.94
N VAL A 188 -1.68 -7.26 -5.37
CA VAL A 188 -0.28 -7.34 -4.92
C VAL A 188 -0.14 -8.35 -3.79
N ILE A 189 -1.01 -8.35 -2.80
CA ILE A 189 -0.94 -9.29 -1.67
C ILE A 189 -1.23 -10.72 -2.14
N LEU A 190 -2.23 -10.93 -3.00
CA LEU A 190 -2.49 -12.24 -3.60
C LEU A 190 -1.30 -12.74 -4.42
N PHE A 191 -0.65 -11.86 -5.19
CA PHE A 191 0.55 -12.19 -5.94
C PHE A 191 1.71 -12.57 -5.01
N LEU A 192 1.95 -11.84 -3.93
CA LEU A 192 3.01 -12.17 -2.97
C LEU A 192 2.75 -13.48 -2.24
N LYS A 193 1.48 -13.80 -1.96
CA LYS A 193 1.10 -15.00 -1.23
C LYS A 193 1.11 -16.27 -2.10
N TYR A 194 0.58 -16.19 -3.32
CA TYR A 194 0.34 -17.34 -4.18
C TYR A 194 1.21 -17.35 -5.45
N GLY A 195 1.94 -16.28 -5.72
CA GLY A 195 2.78 -16.15 -6.89
C GLY A 195 4.10 -16.96 -6.80
N PRO A 196 4.84 -17.02 -7.91
CA PRO A 196 6.03 -17.86 -8.02
C PRO A 196 7.26 -17.31 -7.28
N ILE A 197 7.24 -16.02 -6.88
CA ILE A 197 8.37 -15.36 -6.23
C ILE A 197 8.29 -15.62 -4.72
N LYS A 198 9.07 -16.59 -4.24
CA LYS A 198 9.25 -16.83 -2.81
C LYS A 198 10.50 -16.08 -2.34
N GLY A 199 10.41 -15.42 -1.19
CA GLY A 199 11.59 -14.93 -0.49
C GLY A 199 12.54 -16.10 -0.22
N THR A 200 13.85 -15.84 -0.20
CA THR A 200 14.81 -16.85 0.25
C THR A 200 14.44 -17.18 1.69
N ALA A 201 13.93 -18.39 1.94
CA ALA A 201 13.78 -18.88 3.30
C ALA A 201 15.13 -18.69 4.01
N PRO A 202 15.17 -18.17 5.25
CA PRO A 202 16.40 -18.23 6.03
C PRO A 202 16.83 -19.69 6.00
N ALA A 203 18.07 -19.92 5.55
CA ALA A 203 18.66 -21.25 5.58
C ALA A 203 18.42 -21.79 6.99
N THR A 204 17.56 -22.81 7.11
CA THR A 204 17.49 -23.59 8.33
C THR A 204 18.92 -24.02 8.58
N GLU A 205 19.54 -23.48 9.64
CA GLU A 205 20.78 -24.00 10.15
C GLU A 205 20.56 -25.51 10.23
N LYS A 206 21.29 -26.25 9.38
CA LYS A 206 21.40 -27.68 9.55
C LYS A 206 21.86 -27.85 10.99
N SER A 207 20.98 -28.41 11.83
CA SER A 207 21.36 -28.94 13.12
C SER A 207 22.55 -29.83 12.87
N LYS A 208 23.72 -29.36 13.29
CA LYS A 208 24.87 -30.22 13.50
C LYS A 208 24.55 -30.98 14.77
N ASP A 209 23.96 -32.16 14.62
CA ASP A 209 24.00 -33.26 15.58
C ASP A 209 24.08 -34.56 14.77
#